data_AF-A0A1V0M1Q8-F1
#
_entry.id   AF-A0A1V0M1Q8-F1
#
_cell.length_a   1.000
_cell.length_b   1.000
_cell.length_c   1.000
_cell.angle_alpha   90.00
_cell.angle_beta   90.00
_cell.angle_gamma   90.00
#
_symmetry.space_group_name_H-M   'P 1'
#
loop_
_entity.id
_entity.type
_entity.pdbx_description
1 polymer ?
#
loop_
_entity_poly.entity_id
_entity_poly.type
_entity_poly.pdbx_seq_one_letter_code
_entity_poly.pdbx_strand_id
1 'polypeptide(L)' 'MAESFVKTMKRDYISIIPKPDGLTAVKNFAEAFEHYNEWHPHSALGYR' A
#
# COMPACT_ATOMS: atom_id res chain seq x y z
N MET A 1 -6.85 12.62 3.21
CA MET A 1 -5.57 11.99 2.82
C MET A 1 -5.39 10.61 3.44
N ALA A 2 -5.53 10.45 4.77
CA ALA A 2 -5.43 9.13 5.41
C ALA A 2 -6.55 8.15 4.98
N GLU A 3 -7.80 8.61 4.86
CA GLU A 3 -8.92 7.72 4.50
C GLU A 3 -8.85 7.21 3.05
N SER A 4 -8.50 8.10 2.11
CA SER A 4 -8.31 7.73 0.69
C SER A 4 -7.15 6.75 0.54
N PHE A 5 -6.04 6.98 1.27
CA PHE A 5 -4.90 6.06 1.32
C PHE A 5 -5.31 4.67 1.83
N VAL A 6 -6.02 4.60 2.96
CA VAL A 6 -6.49 3.34 3.54
C VAL A 6 -7.46 2.62 2.59
N LYS A 7 -8.33 3.37 1.89
CA LYS A 7 -9.24 2.81 0.87
C LYS A 7 -8.46 2.19 -0.30
N THR A 8 -7.46 2.89 -0.83
CA THR A 8 -6.60 2.37 -1.92
C THR A 8 -5.81 1.13 -1.46
N MET A 9 -5.16 1.18 -0.30
CA MET A 9 -4.44 0.03 0.25
C MET A 9 -5.33 -1.20 0.43
N LYS A 10 -6.56 -1.00 0.94
CA LYS A 10 -7.51 -2.10 1.14
C LYS A 10 -8.04 -2.67 -0.18
N ARG A 11 -8.41 -1.81 -1.13
CA ARG A 11 -9.07 -2.20 -2.38
C ARG A 11 -8.10 -2.78 -3.39
N ASP A 12 -6.93 -2.19 -3.55
CA ASP A 12 -6.05 -2.47 -4.69
C ASP A 12 -4.88 -3.38 -4.32
N TYR A 13 -4.49 -3.45 -3.04
CA TYR A 13 -3.35 -4.28 -2.59
C TYR A 13 -3.81 -5.42 -1.68
N ILE A 14 -4.42 -5.11 -0.54
CA ILE A 14 -4.81 -6.11 0.48
C ILE A 14 -5.81 -7.13 -0.08
N SER A 15 -6.67 -6.74 -1.01
CA SER A 15 -7.70 -7.63 -1.60
C SER A 15 -7.10 -8.69 -2.55
N ILE A 16 -5.97 -8.39 -3.18
CA ILE A 16 -5.34 -9.24 -4.20
C ILE A 16 -4.14 -10.04 -3.67
N ILE A 17 -3.55 -9.60 -2.55
CA ILE A 17 -2.39 -10.26 -1.93
C ILE A 17 -2.82 -11.62 -1.34
N PRO A 18 -2.20 -12.73 -1.76
CA PRO A 18 -2.32 -14.02 -1.09
C PRO A 18 -1.75 -13.93 0.32
N LYS A 19 -2.49 -14.45 1.31
CA LYS A 19 -2.10 -14.44 2.74
C LYS A 19 -2.19 -15.85 3.32
N PRO A 20 -1.30 -16.76 2.90
CA PRO A 20 -1.30 -18.13 3.42
C PRO A 20 -1.02 -18.16 4.93
N ASP A 21 -0.31 -17.16 5.47
CA ASP A 21 -0.02 -17.00 6.88
C ASP A 21 0.23 -15.52 7.24
N GLY A 22 0.27 -15.22 8.53
CA GLY A 22 0.42 -13.85 9.04
C GLY A 22 1.77 -13.21 8.73
N LEU A 23 2.86 -13.99 8.67
CA LEU A 23 4.19 -13.46 8.35
C LEU A 23 4.27 -13.04 6.88
N THR A 24 3.74 -13.88 6.00
CA THR A 24 3.61 -13.58 4.57
C THR A 24 2.69 -12.37 4.33
N ALA A 25 1.59 -12.26 5.09
CA ALA A 25 0.69 -11.11 5.01
C ALA A 25 1.38 -9.78 5.39
N VAL A 26 2.24 -9.78 6.42
CA VAL A 26 2.98 -8.58 6.84
C VAL A 26 4.05 -8.20 5.80
N LYS A 27 4.78 -9.17 5.25
CA LYS A 27 5.78 -8.92 4.19
C LYS A 27 5.14 -8.31 2.95
N ASN A 28 4.07 -8.92 2.45
CA ASN A 28 3.36 -8.43 1.27
C ASN A 28 2.72 -7.05 1.51
N PHE A 29 2.34 -6.74 2.75
CA PHE A 29 1.83 -5.42 3.10
C PHE A 29 2.92 -4.33 3.09
N ALA A 30 4.14 -4.65 3.52
CA ALA A 30 5.28 -3.75 3.42
C ALA A 30 5.62 -3.45 1.95
N GLU A 31 5.67 -4.48 1.11
CA GLU A 31 5.92 -4.35 -0.34
C GLU A 31 4.83 -3.50 -1.03
N ALA A 32 3.56 -3.69 -0.68
CA ALA A 32 2.47 -2.85 -1.16
C ALA A 32 2.63 -1.37 -0.80
N PHE A 33 3.18 -1.08 0.38
CA PHE A 33 3.46 0.28 0.83
C PHE A 33 4.58 0.93 0.01
N GLU A 34 5.67 0.19 -0.27
CA GLU A 34 6.77 0.66 -1.11
C GLU A 34 6.31 0.90 -2.55
N HIS A 35 5.59 -0.07 -3.13
CA HIS A 35 5.03 0.06 -4.48
C HIS A 35 4.07 1.24 -4.60
N TYR A 36 3.24 1.49 -3.57
CA TYR A 36 2.38 2.67 -3.53
C TYR A 36 3.21 3.96 -3.58
N ASN A 37 4.30 4.05 -2.81
CA ASN A 37 5.15 5.24 -2.78
C ASN A 37 5.92 5.46 -4.09
N GLU A 38 6.34 4.38 -4.78
CA GLU A 38 7.05 4.49 -6.06
C GLU A 38 6.14 4.97 -7.20
N TRP A 39 4.88 4.52 -7.24
CA TRP A 39 3.97 4.77 -8.36
C TRP A 39 3.00 5.93 -8.15
N HIS A 40 2.74 6.34 -6.90
CA HIS A 40 1.86 7.47 -6.62
C HIS A 40 2.68 8.74 -6.43
N PRO A 41 2.57 9.74 -7.34
CA PRO A 41 3.29 10.99 -7.18
C PRO A 41 2.90 11.65 -5.87
N HIS A 42 3.89 11.84 -5.00
CA HIS A 42 3.76 12.49 -3.71
C HIS A 42 3.60 14.02 -3.84
N SER A 43 2.80 14.48 -4.80
CA SER A 43 2.49 15.90 -5.02
C SER A 43 1.93 16.57 -3.76
N ALA A 44 1.33 15.78 -2.86
CA ALA A 44 0.81 16.23 -1.57
C ALA A 44 1.80 16.13 -0.40
N LEU A 45 2.97 15.49 -0.54
CA LEU A 45 4.06 15.53 0.46
C LEU A 45 5.08 16.64 0.20
N GLY A 46 4.99 17.34 -0.94
CA GLY A 46 5.79 18.54 -1.21
C GLY A 46 7.27 18.30 -1.53
N TYR A 47 7.68 17.05 -1.81
CA TYR A 47 9.03 16.80 -2.34
C TYR A 47 9.12 17.35 -3.77
N ARG A 48 10.05 18.31 -3.96
CA ARG A 48 10.43 18.91 -5.25
C ARG A 48 11.49 18.06 -5.94
#